data_AF-A0A3Z9Y6Y3-F1
#
_entry.id   AF-A0A3Z9Y6Y3-F1
#
_cell.length_a   1.000
_cell.length_b   1.000
_cell.length_c   1.000
_cell.angle_alpha   90.00
_cell.angle_beta   90.00
_cell.angle_gamma   90.00
#
_symmetry.space_group_name_H-M   'P 1'
#
loop_
_entity.id
_entity.type
_entity.pdbx_description
1 polymer ?
#
loop_
_entity_poly.entity_id
_entity_poly.type
_entity_poly.pdbx_seq_one_letter_code
_entity_poly.pdbx_strand_id
1 'polypeptide(L)'
;MLKAQKKEKYILILDKNDFNKYRKDCSFINNQENLAHKIAIGEFRIFIVVYKDMKCLENINNITKIYGYNSKSYKIKDQIWDEQYLGGVCKISQALYFNGKAKIGII
;
A
#
# COMPACT_ATOMS: atom_id res chain seq x y z
N MET A 1 32.49 19.04 -7.14
CA MET A 1 32.08 17.70 -6.66
C MET A 1 30.63 17.76 -6.19
N LEU A 2 29.70 17.12 -6.90
CA LEU A 2 28.35 16.88 -6.39
C LEU A 2 28.45 15.87 -5.24
N LYS A 3 28.33 16.32 -3.99
CA LYS A 3 28.16 15.40 -2.86
C LYS A 3 26.85 14.66 -3.09
N ALA A 4 26.92 13.35 -3.30
CA ALA A 4 25.74 12.50 -3.31
C ALA A 4 25.01 12.69 -1.97
N GLN A 5 23.85 13.34 -1.99
CA GLN A 5 22.99 13.38 -0.82
C GLN A 5 22.58 11.94 -0.51
N LYS A 6 22.97 11.42 0.66
CA LYS A 6 22.40 10.17 1.18
C LYS A 6 20.90 10.41 1.34
N LYS A 7 20.10 9.90 0.39
CA LYS A 7 18.65 9.85 0.52
C LYS A 7 18.31 8.70 1.44
N GLU A 8 18.29 8.98 2.74
CA GLU A 8 17.78 8.04 3.73
C GLU A 8 16.29 7.78 3.45
N LYS A 9 15.93 6.50 3.50
CA LYS A 9 14.56 6.02 3.35
C LYS A 9 14.18 5.34 4.65
N TYR A 10 12.93 5.54 5.08
CA TYR A 10 12.38 4.98 6.29
C TYR A 10 11.20 4.09 5.94
N ILE A 11 10.79 3.27 6.89
CA ILE A 11 9.63 2.38 6.77
C ILE A 11 8.57 2.87 7.75
N LEU A 12 7.42 3.28 7.22
CA LEU A 12 6.21 3.49 8.00
C LEU A 12 5.48 2.15 8.12
N ILE A 13 5.37 1.62 9.34
CA ILE A 13 4.59 0.41 9.62
C ILE A 13 3.12 0.81 9.79
N LEU A 14 2.24 0.14 9.05
CA LEU A 14 0.79 0.27 9.16
C LEU A 14 0.28 -0.71 10.21
N ASP A 15 -0.58 -0.24 11.11
CA ASP A 15 -1.13 -1.04 12.19
C ASP A 15 -2.56 -1.53 11.88
N LYS A 16 -3.14 -2.29 12.81
CA LYS A 16 -4.51 -2.80 12.68
C LYS A 16 -5.56 -1.70 12.49
N ASN A 17 -5.37 -0.54 13.13
CA ASN A 17 -6.30 0.59 13.05
C ASN A 17 -6.27 1.24 11.68
N ASP A 18 -5.09 1.32 11.04
CA ASP A 18 -4.97 1.79 9.67
C ASP A 18 -5.82 0.94 8.72
N PHE A 19 -5.70 -0.39 8.79
CA PHE A 19 -6.53 -1.29 7.97
C PHE A 19 -8.02 -1.21 8.32
N ASN A 20 -8.38 -0.94 9.59
CA ASN A 20 -9.76 -0.71 10.00
C ASN A 20 -10.35 0.57 9.43
N LYS A 21 -9.52 1.60 9.23
CA LYS A 21 -9.89 2.85 8.56
C LYS A 21 -10.00 2.62 7.06
N TYR A 22 -8.95 2.09 6.43
CA TYR A 22 -8.90 1.91 4.97
C TYR A 22 -10.05 1.05 4.44
N ARG A 23 -10.42 -0.02 5.14
CA ARG A 23 -11.52 -0.93 4.70
C ARG A 23 -12.88 -0.25 4.52
N LYS A 24 -13.06 0.99 4.99
CA LYS A 24 -14.29 1.76 4.92
C LYS A 24 -14.17 3.03 4.07
N ASP A 25 -13.01 3.27 3.46
CA ASP A 25 -12.70 4.54 2.80
C ASP A 25 -12.14 4.32 1.39
N CYS A 26 -13.05 3.94 0.49
CA CYS A 26 -12.73 3.82 -0.94
C CYS A 26 -12.27 5.14 -1.54
N SER A 27 -12.73 6.28 -1.02
CA SER A 27 -12.33 7.60 -1.52
C SER A 27 -10.84 7.85 -1.26
N PHE A 28 -10.37 7.53 -0.06
CA PHE A 28 -8.95 7.62 0.29
C PHE A 28 -8.11 6.69 -0.56
N ILE A 29 -8.49 5.41 -0.67
CA ILE A 29 -7.68 4.40 -1.38
C ILE A 29 -7.66 4.60 -2.90
N ASN A 30 -8.72 5.14 -3.50
CA ASN A 30 -8.74 5.41 -4.93
C ASN A 30 -8.14 6.78 -5.29
N ASN A 31 -7.81 7.63 -4.33
CA ASN A 31 -7.06 8.85 -4.59
C ASN A 31 -5.60 8.50 -4.97
N GLN A 32 -5.14 9.03 -6.11
CA GLN A 32 -3.79 8.82 -6.63
C GLN A 32 -2.69 9.33 -5.70
N GLU A 33 -2.96 10.33 -4.86
CA GLU A 33 -2.02 10.82 -3.84
C GLU A 33 -1.73 9.76 -2.77
N ASN A 34 -2.64 8.81 -2.57
CA ASN A 34 -2.52 7.71 -1.61
C ASN A 34 -2.06 6.40 -2.26
N LEU A 35 -1.47 6.45 -3.46
CA LEU A 35 -1.07 5.26 -4.22
C LEU A 35 -0.21 4.29 -3.40
N ALA A 36 0.71 4.77 -2.57
CA ALA A 36 1.53 3.93 -1.72
C ALA A 36 0.71 3.08 -0.73
N HIS A 37 -0.34 3.65 -0.15
CA HIS A 37 -1.27 2.93 0.72
C HIS A 37 -2.04 1.88 -0.06
N LYS A 38 -2.52 2.23 -1.26
CA LYS A 38 -3.22 1.29 -2.14
C LYS A 38 -2.33 0.11 -2.52
N ILE A 39 -1.08 0.34 -2.90
CA ILE A 39 -0.13 -0.74 -3.23
C ILE A 39 0.16 -1.59 -2.00
N ALA A 40 0.40 -0.97 -0.84
CA ALA A 40 0.62 -1.72 0.40
C ALA A 40 -0.54 -2.68 0.68
N ILE A 41 -1.79 -2.22 0.58
CA ILE A 41 -2.97 -3.07 0.78
C ILE A 41 -3.07 -4.15 -0.31
N GLY A 42 -2.92 -3.80 -1.59
CA GLY A 42 -3.10 -4.72 -2.72
C GLY A 42 -2.01 -5.79 -2.84
N GLU A 43 -0.85 -5.55 -2.25
CA GLU A 43 0.25 -6.50 -2.11
C GLU A 43 0.31 -7.17 -0.74
N PHE A 44 -0.68 -6.93 0.13
CA PHE A 44 -0.72 -7.46 1.48
C PHE A 44 0.55 -7.16 2.29
N ARG A 45 1.09 -5.94 2.12
CA ARG A 45 2.18 -5.38 2.91
C ARG A 45 1.61 -4.53 4.05
N ILE A 46 2.24 -4.59 5.22
CA ILE A 46 1.92 -3.74 6.37
C ILE A 46 2.89 -2.56 6.52
N PHE A 47 3.49 -2.13 5.43
CA PHE A 47 4.44 -1.03 5.48
C PHE A 47 4.48 -0.23 4.17
N ILE A 48 4.93 1.02 4.30
CA ILE A 48 5.17 1.94 3.20
C ILE A 48 6.58 2.51 3.36
N VAL A 49 7.30 2.64 2.25
CA VAL A 49 8.60 3.33 2.25
C VAL A 49 8.37 4.83 2.14
N VAL A 50 8.98 5.60 3.05
CA VAL A 50 8.84 7.06 3.13
C VAL A 50 10.19 7.76 3.17
N TYR A 51 10.21 9.03 2.81
CA TYR A 51 11.34 9.92 3.06
C TYR A 51 11.31 10.48 4.49
N LYS A 52 12.35 11.22 4.90
CA LYS A 52 12.45 11.83 6.24
C LYS A 52 11.28 12.77 6.56
N ASP A 53 10.69 13.39 5.55
CA ASP A 53 9.54 14.28 5.67
C ASP A 53 8.18 13.53 5.61
N MET A 54 8.20 12.21 5.81
CA MET A 54 7.04 11.31 5.75
C MET A 54 6.34 11.24 4.39
N LYS A 55 6.91 11.84 3.33
CA LYS A 55 6.37 11.66 1.98
C LYS A 55 6.57 10.23 1.51
N CYS A 56 5.52 9.67 0.94
CA CYS A 56 5.56 8.34 0.35
C CYS A 56 6.56 8.29 -0.81
N LEU A 57 7.42 7.25 -0.80
CA LEU A 57 8.34 6.99 -1.89
C LEU A 57 7.56 6.63 -3.15
N GLU A 58 6.60 5.71 -3.04
CA GLU A 58 5.78 5.23 -4.15
C GLU A 58 4.72 6.29 -4.53
N ASN A 59 4.74 6.76 -5.77
CA ASN A 59 3.74 7.69 -6.31
C ASN A 59 3.59 7.54 -7.82
N ILE A 60 2.59 8.20 -8.40
CA ILE A 60 2.25 8.06 -9.83
C ILE A 60 3.41 8.35 -10.77
N ASN A 61 4.32 9.26 -10.39
CA ASN A 61 5.42 9.70 -11.24
C ASN A 61 6.59 8.71 -11.26
N ASN A 62 6.73 7.87 -10.24
CA ASN A 62 7.90 6.99 -10.11
C ASN A 62 7.57 5.50 -9.99
N ILE A 63 6.29 5.13 -9.91
CA ILE A 63 5.88 3.75 -9.72
C ILE A 63 6.42 2.81 -10.82
N THR A 64 6.40 3.27 -12.07
CA THR A 64 7.00 2.57 -13.20
C THR A 64 8.49 2.32 -13.02
N LYS A 65 9.22 3.31 -12.51
CA LYS A 65 10.67 3.21 -12.30
C LYS A 65 11.01 2.24 -11.17
N ILE A 66 10.14 2.14 -10.17
CA ILE A 66 10.33 1.26 -9.00
C ILE A 66 10.07 -0.20 -9.37
N TYR A 67 8.94 -0.49 -10.03
CA TYR A 67 8.50 -1.87 -10.23
C TYR A 67 8.48 -2.36 -11.68
N GLY A 68 8.57 -1.47 -12.67
CA GLY A 68 8.37 -1.77 -14.08
C GLY A 68 6.90 -1.97 -14.47
N TYR A 69 6.60 -1.78 -15.76
CA TYR A 69 5.23 -1.77 -16.31
C TYR A 69 4.47 -3.09 -16.14
N ASN A 70 5.17 -4.23 -16.09
CA ASN A 70 4.53 -5.54 -16.00
C ASN A 70 4.20 -5.98 -14.57
N SER A 71 4.65 -5.23 -13.56
CA SER A 71 4.46 -5.59 -12.15
C SER A 71 2.99 -5.47 -11.70
N LYS A 72 2.63 -6.29 -10.71
CA LYS A 72 1.33 -6.18 -10.03
C LYS A 72 1.17 -4.81 -9.37
N SER A 73 2.20 -4.35 -8.63
CA SER A 73 2.30 -3.00 -8.06
C SER A 73 1.94 -1.88 -9.05
N TYR A 74 2.52 -1.90 -10.25
CA TYR A 74 2.24 -0.89 -11.26
C TYR A 74 0.78 -0.92 -11.70
N LYS A 75 0.23 -2.12 -11.96
CA LYS A 75 -1.16 -2.29 -12.43
C LYS A 75 -2.21 -1.85 -11.39
N ILE A 76 -1.88 -1.87 -10.09
CA ILE A 76 -2.79 -1.42 -9.01
C ILE A 76 -3.19 0.05 -9.17
N LYS A 77 -2.32 0.90 -9.73
CA LYS A 77 -2.57 2.34 -9.87
C LYS A 77 -3.81 2.67 -10.70
N ASP A 78 -4.14 1.81 -11.68
CA ASP A 78 -5.23 2.02 -12.64
C ASP A 78 -6.54 1.34 -12.21
N GLN A 79 -6.51 0.56 -11.12
CA GLN A 79 -7.70 -0.11 -10.62
C GLN A 79 -8.54 0.88 -9.83
N ILE A 80 -9.87 0.73 -9.86
CA ILE A 80 -10.78 1.41 -8.93
C ILE A 80 -11.40 0.32 -8.05
N TRP A 81 -11.26 0.45 -6.73
CA TRP A 81 -11.72 -0.54 -5.78
C TRP A 81 -13.02 -0.11 -5.13
N ASP A 82 -14.04 -0.95 -5.24
CA ASP A 82 -15.26 -0.82 -4.46
C ASP A 82 -15.07 -1.30 -3.01
N GLU A 83 -16.10 -1.10 -2.18
CA GLU A 83 -16.07 -1.42 -0.76
C GLU A 83 -15.90 -2.92 -0.51
N GLN A 84 -16.47 -3.77 -1.37
CA GLN A 84 -16.42 -5.22 -1.20
C GLN A 84 -15.00 -5.74 -1.45
N TYR A 85 -14.38 -5.33 -2.55
CA TYR A 85 -13.00 -5.67 -2.87
C TYR A 85 -12.04 -5.14 -1.81
N LEU A 86 -12.16 -3.85 -1.46
CA LEU A 86 -11.33 -3.19 -0.44
C LEU A 86 -11.47 -3.89 0.93
N GLY A 87 -12.70 -4.23 1.32
CA GLY A 87 -12.98 -4.99 2.52
C GLY A 87 -12.32 -6.37 2.52
N GLY A 88 -12.31 -7.06 1.38
CA GLY A 88 -11.64 -8.35 1.20
C GLY A 88 -10.12 -8.27 1.37
N VAL A 89 -9.46 -7.36 0.65
CA VAL A 89 -8.00 -7.20 0.71
C VAL A 89 -7.51 -6.79 2.10
N CYS A 90 -8.22 -5.86 2.77
CA CYS A 90 -7.89 -5.47 4.14
C CYS A 90 -8.06 -6.62 5.14
N LYS A 91 -9.10 -7.45 5.00
CA LYS A 91 -9.31 -8.62 5.88
C LYS A 91 -8.19 -9.65 5.72
N ILE A 92 -7.67 -9.84 4.51
CA ILE A 92 -6.52 -10.73 4.27
C ILE A 92 -5.29 -10.21 5.02
N SER A 93 -4.93 -8.94 4.85
CA SER A 93 -3.81 -8.35 5.60
C SER A 93 -4.01 -8.44 7.11
N GLN A 94 -5.23 -8.19 7.61
CA GLN A 94 -5.53 -8.32 9.03
C GLN A 94 -5.38 -9.76 9.54
N ALA A 95 -5.72 -10.77 8.74
CA ALA A 95 -5.51 -12.17 9.09
C ALA A 95 -4.03 -12.55 9.08
N LEU A 96 -3.27 -12.10 8.08
CA LEU A 96 -1.84 -12.40 7.95
C LEU A 96 -0.99 -11.83 9.08
N TYR A 97 -1.29 -10.60 9.55
CA TYR A 97 -0.38 -9.86 10.44
C TYR A 97 -0.95 -9.51 11.82
N PHE A 98 -2.28 -9.52 12.01
CA PHE A 98 -2.92 -9.01 13.22
C PHE A 98 -3.87 -10.01 13.90
N ASN A 99 -3.61 -11.30 13.73
CA ASN A 99 -4.44 -12.40 14.25
C ASN A 99 -5.93 -12.22 13.88
N GLY A 100 -6.19 -11.75 12.65
CA GLY A 100 -7.54 -11.55 12.13
C GLY A 100 -8.32 -12.86 12.00
N LYS A 101 -9.64 -12.77 12.10
CA LYS A 101 -10.55 -13.94 12.10
C LYS A 101 -10.70 -14.64 10.75
N ALA A 102 -10.15 -14.07 9.66
CA ALA A 102 -10.30 -14.69 8.35
C ALA A 102 -9.36 -15.92 8.27
N LYS A 103 -9.97 -17.11 8.25
CA LYS A 103 -9.24 -18.35 7.92
C LYS A 103 -9.10 -18.40 6.41
N ILE A 104 -7.87 -18.37 5.90
CA ILE A 104 -7.60 -18.66 4.49
C ILE A 104 -7.87 -20.16 4.33
N GLY A 105 -9.05 -20.51 3.81
CA GLY A 105 -9.33 -21.86 3.36
C GLY A 105 -8.47 -22.11 2.12
N ILE A 106 -7.50 -23.02 2.23
CA ILE A 106 -6.88 -23.62 1.05
C ILE A 106 -7.92 -24.62 0.53
N ILE A 107 -8.46 -24.38 -0.66
CA ILE A 107 -9.33 -25.30 -1.40
C ILE A 107 -8.45 -26.14 -2.31
#